data_AF-A0A9R1VRZ6-F1
#
_entry.id   AF-A0A9R1VRZ6-F1
#
_cell.length_a   1.000
_cell.length_b   1.000
_cell.length_c   1.000
_cell.angle_alpha   90.00
_cell.angle_beta   90.00
_cell.angle_gamma   90.00
#
_symmetry.space_group_name_H-M   'P 1'
#
loop_
_entity.id
_entity.type
_entity.pdbx_description
1 polymer ?
#
loop_
_entity_poly.entity_id
_entity_poly.type
_entity_poly.pdbx_seq_one_letter_code
_entity_poly.pdbx_strand_id
1 'polypeptide(L)'
;MRMEDLKYTCPAHLYATSISPPAAQHIISAIKVILGEDGSSRGAKKLAQIRENNNYFRSELQKMGFEVLGDNDSPVMCIMLYNPAKIPAFSRECLKRNVYLYTLYHYYCL
;
A
#
# COMPACT_ATOMS: atom_id res chain seq x y z
N MET A 1 -30.65 1.04 5.10
CA MET A 1 -29.71 0.51 6.12
C MET A 1 -28.90 1.67 6.64
N ARG A 2 -29.06 2.04 7.91
CA ARG A 2 -28.27 3.09 8.56
C ARG A 2 -26.98 2.49 9.12
N MET A 3 -25.96 3.31 9.34
CA MET A 3 -24.70 2.87 9.93
C MET A 3 -24.88 2.24 11.31
N GLU A 4 -25.90 2.66 12.09
CA GLU A 4 -26.19 2.04 13.38
C GLU A 4 -26.62 0.57 13.24
N ASP A 5 -27.35 0.21 12.19
CA ASP A 5 -27.89 -1.14 11.99
C ASP A 5 -26.75 -2.17 11.83
N LEU A 6 -25.62 -1.78 11.22
CA LEU A 6 -24.44 -2.63 11.05
C LEU A 6 -23.76 -2.98 12.37
N LYS A 7 -23.85 -2.12 13.39
CA LYS A 7 -23.25 -2.38 14.71
C LYS A 7 -23.92 -3.55 15.42
N TYR A 8 -25.21 -3.78 15.13
CA TYR A 8 -26.00 -4.82 15.78
C TYR A 8 -26.15 -6.08 14.92
N THR A 9 -25.82 -6.02 13.62
CA THR A 9 -26.04 -7.14 12.68
C THR A 9 -24.75 -7.80 12.20
N CYS A 10 -23.60 -7.12 12.23
CA CYS A 10 -22.34 -7.66 11.73
C CYS A 10 -21.66 -8.60 12.75
N PRO A 11 -21.56 -9.92 12.50
CA PRO A 11 -20.93 -10.83 13.45
C PRO A 11 -19.43 -10.53 13.67
N ALA A 12 -18.75 -10.03 12.62
CA ALA A 12 -17.36 -9.62 12.70
C ALA A 12 -17.14 -8.40 13.62
N HIS A 13 -18.17 -7.58 13.85
CA HIS A 13 -18.11 -6.50 14.84
C HIS A 13 -18.50 -6.98 16.24
N LEU A 14 -19.55 -7.80 16.34
CA LEU A 14 -20.11 -8.27 17.61
C LEU A 14 -19.17 -9.20 18.39
N TYR A 15 -18.46 -10.08 17.69
CA TYR A 15 -17.60 -11.09 18.32
C TYR A 15 -16.10 -10.72 18.32
N ALA A 16 -15.72 -9.59 17.71
CA ALA A 16 -14.34 -9.15 17.71
C ALA A 16 -13.97 -8.42 19.01
N THR A 17 -12.74 -8.63 19.47
CA THR A 17 -12.17 -7.85 20.57
C THR A 17 -11.92 -6.41 20.15
N SER A 18 -12.16 -5.46 21.06
CA SER A 18 -11.88 -4.04 20.81
C SER A 18 -10.38 -3.80 20.57
N ILE A 19 -10.07 -2.81 19.72
CA ILE A 19 -8.70 -2.31 19.53
C ILE A 19 -8.16 -1.80 20.88
N SER A 20 -6.88 -2.04 21.15
CA SER A 20 -6.25 -1.53 22.37
C SER A 20 -6.26 0.00 22.40
N PRO A 21 -6.47 0.64 23.58
CA PRO A 21 -6.47 2.09 23.70
C PRO A 21 -5.27 2.81 23.05
N PRO A 22 -4.00 2.35 23.19
CA PRO A 22 -2.87 3.02 22.54
C PRO A 22 -2.91 2.90 21.01
N ALA A 23 -3.34 1.77 20.45
CA ALA A 23 -3.47 1.62 19.01
C ALA A 23 -4.59 2.49 18.45
N ALA A 24 -5.73 2.56 19.14
CA ALA A 24 -6.84 3.45 18.77
C ALA A 24 -6.40 4.92 18.78
N GLN A 25 -5.70 5.37 19.83
CA GLN A 25 -5.20 6.73 19.91
C GLN A 25 -4.20 7.04 18.79
N HIS A 26 -3.32 6.10 18.45
CA HIS A 26 -2.37 6.28 17.35
C HIS A 26 -3.08 6.42 16.00
N ILE A 27 -4.10 5.61 15.73
CA ILE A 27 -4.93 5.71 14.52
C ILE A 27 -5.60 7.09 14.45
N ILE A 28 -6.22 7.54 15.54
CA ILE A 28 -6.86 8.87 15.62
C ILE A 28 -5.85 9.97 15.35
N SER A 29 -4.69 9.94 16.00
CA SER A 29 -3.62 10.92 15.79
C SER A 29 -3.10 10.92 14.35
N ALA A 30 -2.90 9.75 13.73
CA ALA A 30 -2.46 9.66 12.34
C ALA A 30 -3.47 10.28 11.37
N ILE A 31 -4.78 10.02 11.58
CA ILE A 31 -5.84 10.62 10.77
C ILE A 31 -5.84 12.15 10.93
N LYS A 32 -5.73 12.66 12.15
CA LYS A 32 -5.66 14.12 12.40
C LYS A 32 -4.49 14.78 11.67
N VAL A 33 -3.32 14.14 11.65
CA VAL A 33 -2.15 14.64 10.90
C VAL A 33 -2.38 14.62 9.39
N ILE A 34 -3.04 13.59 8.87
CA ILE A 34 -3.37 13.49 7.43
C ILE A 34 -4.34 14.62 7.03
N LEU A 35 -5.34 14.89 7.87
CA LEU A 35 -6.33 15.96 7.66
C LEU A 35 -5.80 17.37 7.97
N GLY A 36 -4.65 17.49 8.63
CA GLY A 36 -4.09 18.78 9.07
C GLY A 36 -4.78 19.39 10.29
N GLU A 37 -5.58 18.59 11.03
CA GLU A 37 -6.26 19.01 12.26
C GLU A 37 -5.28 19.21 13.43
N ASP A 38 -4.03 18.76 13.29
CA ASP A 38 -2.93 19.04 14.21
C ASP A 38 -2.33 20.46 14.01
N GLY A 39 -2.86 21.25 13.06
CA GLY A 39 -2.35 22.56 12.69
C GLY A 39 -1.09 22.50 11.82
N SER A 40 -0.66 21.30 11.40
CA SER A 40 0.52 21.13 10.55
C SER A 40 0.15 20.83 9.09
N SER A 41 1.07 21.11 8.18
CA SER A 41 0.94 20.75 6.75
C SER A 41 1.62 19.41 6.42
N ARG A 42 2.01 18.62 7.43
CA ARG A 42 2.84 17.42 7.23
C ARG A 42 2.10 16.33 6.46
N GLY A 43 0.80 16.13 6.72
CA GLY A 43 -0.03 15.17 5.99
C GLY A 43 -0.08 15.47 4.49
N ALA A 44 -0.49 16.69 4.14
CA ALA A 44 -0.58 17.12 2.75
C ALA A 44 0.76 17.04 2.00
N LYS A 45 1.86 17.48 2.63
CA LYS A 45 3.21 17.39 2.05
C LYS A 45 3.63 15.95 1.77
N LYS A 46 3.38 15.03 2.71
CA LYS A 46 3.70 13.61 2.52
C LYS A 46 2.89 12.99 1.39
N LEU A 47 1.60 13.31 1.28
CA LEU A 47 0.75 12.79 0.21
C LEU A 47 1.20 13.28 -1.17
N ALA A 48 1.54 14.57 -1.28
CA ALA A 48 2.09 15.14 -2.52
C ALA A 48 3.42 14.46 -2.89
N GLN A 49 4.34 14.31 -1.92
CA GLN A 49 5.63 13.67 -2.17
C GLN A 49 5.49 12.19 -2.57
N ILE A 50 4.57 11.44 -1.94
CA ILE A 50 4.26 10.06 -2.33
C ILE A 50 3.82 10.05 -3.80
N ARG A 51 2.85 10.89 -4.17
CA ARG A 51 2.36 11.00 -5.55
C ARG A 51 3.48 11.25 -6.56
N GLU A 52 4.31 12.26 -6.31
CA GLU A 52 5.43 12.64 -7.19
C GLU A 52 6.46 11.51 -7.31
N ASN A 53 6.88 10.94 -6.19
CA ASN A 53 7.85 9.84 -6.16
C ASN A 53 7.35 8.60 -6.92
N ASN A 54 6.07 8.26 -6.75
CA ASN A 54 5.48 7.09 -7.43
C ASN A 54 5.43 7.29 -8.94
N ASN A 55 5.02 8.48 -9.39
CA ASN A 55 4.96 8.78 -10.82
C ASN A 55 6.37 8.81 -11.44
N TYR A 56 7.36 9.35 -10.72
CA TYR A 56 8.76 9.29 -11.13
C TYR A 56 9.21 7.83 -11.29
N PHE A 57 9.07 7.01 -10.24
CA PHE A 57 9.50 5.61 -10.27
C PHE A 57 8.80 4.79 -11.35
N ARG A 58 7.48 4.99 -11.54
CA ARG A 58 6.70 4.38 -12.63
C ARG A 58 7.29 4.74 -13.99
N SER A 59 7.59 6.02 -14.22
CA SER A 59 8.12 6.48 -15.49
C SER A 59 9.51 5.88 -15.78
N GLU A 60 10.35 5.73 -14.77
CA GLU A 60 11.68 5.11 -14.92
C GLU A 60 11.58 3.61 -15.20
N LEU A 61 10.67 2.89 -14.54
CA LEU A 61 10.41 1.48 -14.84
C LEU A 61 9.91 1.27 -16.27
N GLN A 62 9.00 2.13 -16.74
CA GLN A 62 8.50 2.08 -18.11
C GLN A 62 9.61 2.39 -19.13
N LYS A 63 10.49 3.36 -18.86
CA LYS A 63 11.68 3.65 -19.69
C LYS A 63 12.65 2.47 -19.75
N MET A 64 12.77 1.71 -18.67
CA MET A 64 13.57 0.47 -18.62
C MET A 64 12.91 -0.71 -19.37
N GLY A 65 11.69 -0.54 -19.90
CA GLY A 65 10.98 -1.55 -20.67
C GLY A 65 10.13 -2.51 -19.82
N PHE A 66 9.94 -2.23 -18.53
CA PHE A 66 9.01 -3.01 -17.72
C PHE A 66 7.56 -2.62 -18.03
N GLU A 67 6.70 -3.62 -18.11
CA GLU A 67 5.25 -3.41 -18.06
C GLU A 67 4.82 -3.21 -16.62
N VAL A 68 4.39 -1.98 -16.30
CA VAL A 68 3.94 -1.57 -14.98
C VAL A 68 2.41 -1.50 -14.97
N LEU A 69 1.78 -2.33 -14.13
CA LEU A 69 0.34 -2.33 -13.94
C LEU A 69 -0.08 -1.29 -12.88
N GLY A 70 -1.33 -0.83 -13.01
CA GLY A 70 -1.97 0.13 -12.10
C GLY A 70 -1.90 1.58 -12.59
N ASP A 71 -2.80 2.41 -12.05
CA ASP A 71 -3.01 3.78 -12.52
C ASP A 71 -1.94 4.77 -12.06
N ASN A 72 -1.82 5.88 -12.79
CA ASN A 72 -1.04 7.04 -12.37
C ASN A 72 -1.55 7.54 -11.00
N ASP A 73 -0.64 8.12 -10.21
CA ASP A 73 -0.87 8.55 -8.82
C ASP A 73 -1.05 7.43 -7.78
N SER A 74 -1.24 6.16 -8.21
CA SER A 74 -1.25 5.02 -7.29
C SER A 74 0.17 4.71 -6.77
N PRO A 75 0.35 4.54 -5.44
CA PRO A 75 1.60 4.08 -4.85
C PRO A 75 1.89 2.60 -5.09
N VAL A 76 0.88 1.83 -5.49
CA VAL A 76 1.04 0.42 -5.79
C VAL A 76 1.39 0.25 -7.26
N MET A 77 2.55 -0.35 -7.51
CA MET A 77 3.07 -0.66 -8.84
C MET A 77 3.41 -2.13 -8.91
N CYS A 78 2.77 -2.86 -9.83
CA CYS A 78 3.09 -4.27 -10.09
C CYS A 78 3.86 -4.36 -11.41
N ILE A 79 5.04 -4.99 -11.39
CA ILE A 79 5.83 -5.25 -12.60
C ILE A 79 5.65 -6.70 -13.05
N MET A 80 5.43 -6.89 -14.34
CA MET A 80 5.29 -8.22 -14.92
C MET A 80 6.64 -8.75 -15.40
N LEU A 81 7.09 -9.87 -14.81
CA LEU A 81 8.33 -10.54 -15.20
C LEU A 81 8.13 -11.72 -16.16
N TYR A 82 6.88 -12.15 -16.36
CA TYR A 82 6.44 -13.21 -17.28
C TYR A 82 7.10 -14.59 -17.16
N ASN A 83 8.14 -14.73 -16.33
CA ASN A 83 8.84 -15.97 -16.08
C ASN A 83 8.86 -16.26 -14.57
N PRO A 84 7.99 -17.15 -14.07
CA PRO A 84 7.86 -17.44 -12.64
C PRO A 84 9.16 -17.96 -12.02
N ALA A 85 9.99 -18.71 -12.76
CA ALA A 85 11.27 -19.21 -12.27
C ALA A 85 12.31 -18.10 -12.02
N LYS A 86 12.19 -16.96 -12.70
CA LYS A 86 13.11 -15.82 -12.55
C LYS A 86 12.72 -14.86 -11.42
N ILE A 87 11.46 -14.85 -11.01
CA ILE A 87 10.95 -13.90 -10.01
C ILE A 87 11.70 -14.00 -8.66
N PRO A 88 12.00 -15.20 -8.10
CA PRO A 88 12.75 -15.29 -6.85
C PRO A 88 14.18 -14.75 -6.99
N ALA A 89 14.82 -15.01 -8.14
CA ALA A 89 16.17 -14.53 -8.42
C ALA A 89 16.19 -13.00 -8.54
N PHE A 90 15.21 -12.42 -9.24
CA PHE A 90 15.05 -10.98 -9.35
C PHE A 90 14.87 -10.30 -7.98
N SER A 91 13.96 -10.82 -7.15
CA SER A 91 13.71 -10.30 -5.80
C SER A 91 14.99 -10.33 -4.93
N ARG A 92 15.76 -11.43 -4.98
CA ARG A 92 17.05 -11.54 -4.26
C ARG A 92 18.09 -10.55 -4.78
N GLU A 93 18.18 -10.33 -6.08
CA GLU A 93 19.11 -9.36 -6.67
C GLU A 93 18.76 -7.91 -6.31
N CYS A 94 17.47 -7.59 -6.23
CA CYS A 94 17.01 -6.29 -5.71
C CYS A 94 17.36 -6.15 -4.22
N LEU A 95 17.16 -7.20 -3.43
CA LEU A 95 17.47 -7.16 -1.99
C LEU A 95 18.96 -6.94 -1.73
N LYS A 96 19.85 -7.55 -2.53
CA LYS A 96 21.31 -7.28 -2.48
C LYS A 96 21.66 -5.81 -2.72
N ARG A 97 20.78 -5.06 -3.39
CA ARG A 97 20.90 -3.62 -3.68
C ARG A 97 20.08 -2.76 -2.71
N ASN A 98 19.64 -3.34 -1.58
CA ASN A 98 18.79 -2.71 -0.58
C ASN A 98 17.40 -2.27 -1.08
N VAL A 99 16.89 -2.95 -2.11
CA VAL A 99 15.52 -2.76 -2.60
C VAL A 99 14.71 -4.02 -2.31
N TYR A 100 13.79 -3.93 -1.37
CA TYR A 100 12.88 -5.03 -1.08
C TYR A 100 11.68 -4.99 -2.03
N LEU A 101 11.35 -6.15 -2.61
CA LEU A 101 10.18 -6.32 -3.48
C LEU A 101 9.29 -7.43 -2.93
N TYR A 102 8.01 -7.11 -2.77
CA TYR A 102 7.01 -8.14 -2.50
C TYR A 102 6.74 -8.94 -3.77
N THR A 103 6.72 -10.26 -3.62
CA THR A 103 6.69 -11.18 -4.75
C THR A 103 5.40 -11.97 -4.77
N LEU A 104 4.62 -11.84 -5.84
CA LEU A 104 3.35 -12.53 -6.04
C LEU A 104 3.52 -13.70 -7.01
N TYR A 105 3.03 -14.87 -6.62
CA TYR A 105 2.95 -16.06 -7.47
C TYR A 105 1.51 -16.57 -7.44
N HIS A 106 0.95 -16.85 -8.61
CA HIS A 106 -0.30 -17.61 -8.70
C HIS A 106 0.05 -19.08 -8.90
N TYR A 107 -0.26 -19.92 -7.90
CA TYR A 107 0.13 -21.34 -7.90
C TYR A 107 -0.78 -22.25 -8.76
N TYR A 108 -1.72 -21.67 -9.53
CA TYR A 108 -2.62 -22.43 -10.41
C TYR A 108 -2.23 -22.27 -11.88
N CYS A 109 -1.19 -22.98 -12.28
CA CYS A 109 -0.93 -23.39 -13.67
C CYS A 109 -0.08 -24.68 -13.64
N LEU A 110 -0.61 -25.67 -12.91
CA LEU A 110 -0.27 -27.09 -12.98
C LEU A 110 -1.61 -27.85 -13.09
#